data_AF-A0A1Q4ZE78-F1
#
_entry.id   AF-A0A1Q4ZE78-F1
#
_cell.length_a   1.000
_cell.length_b   1.000
_cell.length_c   1.000
_cell.angle_alpha   90.00
_cell.angle_beta   90.00
_cell.angle_gamma   90.00
#
_symmetry.space_group_name_H-M   'P 1'
#
loop_
_entity.id
_entity.type
_entity.pdbx_description
1 polymer ?
#
loop_
_entity_poly.entity_id
_entity_poly.type
_entity_poly.pdbx_seq_one_letter_code
_entity_poly.pdbx_strand_id
1 'polypeptide(L)'
;MIIDETNAAAIKTFNDINDVLREVRSERYAQDAQWGTQDHPMLPAQGMEWIYVDNYRHDAEQWKVTNGYRNENGALAWDGILLEEVYEALSETDPAKREAELVQVAAVAVAAVQSSRRARGLA
;
A
#
# COMPACT_ATOMS: atom_id res chain seq x y z
N MET A 1 39.58 -9.66 9.97
CA MET A 1 38.70 -8.99 9.00
C MET A 1 37.88 -7.99 9.80
N ILE A 2 38.34 -6.74 9.86
CA ILE A 2 37.68 -5.68 10.64
C ILE A 2 36.47 -5.27 9.82
N ILE A 3 35.28 -5.60 10.33
CA ILE A 3 34.04 -5.00 9.86
C ILE A 3 34.10 -3.54 10.33
N ASP A 4 34.27 -2.64 9.37
CA ASP A 4 34.25 -1.21 9.57
C ASP A 4 32.90 -0.80 10.18
N GLU A 5 32.91 -0.26 11.41
CA GLU A 5 31.71 0.21 12.13
C GLU A 5 30.93 1.26 11.32
N THR A 6 31.58 1.94 10.39
CA THR A 6 30.98 2.90 9.46
C THR A 6 29.96 2.23 8.52
N ASN A 7 30.17 0.96 8.20
CA ASN A 7 29.27 0.18 7.33
C ASN A 7 28.05 -0.37 8.10
N ALA A 8 28.21 -0.67 9.39
CA ALA A 8 27.11 -1.14 10.24
C ALA A 8 26.09 -0.04 10.52
N ALA A 9 26.55 1.21 10.69
CA ALA A 9 25.68 2.38 10.84
C ALA A 9 24.91 2.71 9.54
N ALA A 10 25.55 2.56 8.38
CA ALA A 10 24.91 2.78 7.07
C ALA A 10 23.81 1.75 6.76
N ILE A 11 24.00 0.48 7.17
CA ILE A 11 23.00 -0.59 7.00
C ILE A 11 21.78 -0.38 7.92
N LYS A 12 21.98 0.24 9.09
CA LYS A 12 20.95 0.49 10.12
C LYS A 12 19.95 1.61 9.78
N THR A 13 20.05 2.19 8.58
CA THR A 13 19.25 3.37 8.19
C THR A 13 18.13 3.01 7.20
N PHE A 14 18.22 1.87 6.50
CA PHE A 14 17.30 1.49 5.41
C PHE A 14 15.87 1.12 5.81
N ASN A 15 15.51 1.21 7.08
CA ASN A 15 14.19 0.82 7.60
C ASN A 15 13.39 2.01 8.15
N ASP A 16 13.93 3.24 8.03
CA ASP A 16 13.17 4.45 8.35
C ASP A 16 12.07 4.70 7.30
N ILE A 17 10.95 5.29 7.74
CA ILE A 17 9.84 5.65 6.86
C ILE A 17 10.30 6.60 5.74
N ASN A 18 11.25 7.49 6.03
CA ASN A 18 11.78 8.44 5.06
C ASN A 18 12.49 7.77 3.88
N ASP A 19 13.10 6.61 4.10
CA ASP A 19 13.80 5.87 3.05
C ASP A 19 12.82 5.21 2.09
N VAL A 20 11.77 4.57 2.63
CA VAL A 20 10.71 3.99 1.80
C VAL A 20 9.98 5.09 1.02
N LEU A 21 9.65 6.21 1.67
CA LEU A 21 9.00 7.35 0.99
C LEU A 21 9.89 7.98 -0.09
N ARG A 22 11.21 8.00 0.10
CA ARG A 22 12.16 8.42 -0.93
C ARG A 22 12.15 7.49 -2.13
N GLU A 23 12.07 6.18 -1.93
CA GLU A 23 11.94 5.21 -3.02
C GLU A 23 10.60 5.33 -3.76
N VAL A 24 9.49 5.48 -3.04
CA VAL A 24 8.16 5.73 -3.63
C VAL A 24 8.18 6.98 -4.51
N ARG A 25 8.81 8.07 -4.03
CA ARG A 25 8.97 9.30 -4.81
C ARG A 25 9.85 9.09 -6.05
N SER A 26 10.97 8.37 -5.92
CA SER A 26 11.81 8.04 -7.08
C SER A 26 11.06 7.22 -8.13
N GLU A 27 10.25 6.26 -7.70
CA GLU A 27 9.39 5.46 -8.58
C GLU A 27 8.34 6.35 -9.29
N ARG A 28 7.68 7.27 -8.57
CA ARG A 28 6.75 8.24 -9.17
C ARG A 28 7.43 9.09 -10.24
N TYR A 29 8.63 9.61 -9.99
CA TYR A 29 9.38 10.35 -11.01
C TYR A 29 9.75 9.48 -12.22
N ALA A 30 10.11 8.22 -12.02
CA ALA A 30 10.42 7.30 -13.11
C ALA A 30 9.18 7.03 -13.98
N GLN A 31 8.03 6.80 -13.36
CA GLN A 31 6.76 6.63 -14.05
C GLN A 31 6.31 7.90 -14.79
N ASP A 32 6.51 9.10 -14.21
CA ASP A 32 6.24 10.38 -14.90
C ASP A 32 7.13 10.53 -16.13
N ALA A 33 8.42 10.18 -16.02
CA ALA A 33 9.35 10.23 -17.15
C ALA A 33 8.99 9.19 -18.23
N GLN A 34 8.47 8.03 -17.85
CA GLN A 34 8.15 6.96 -18.78
C GLN A 34 6.80 7.17 -19.47
N TRP A 35 5.76 7.56 -18.72
CA TRP A 35 4.36 7.56 -19.17
C TRP A 35 3.71 8.95 -19.19
N GLY A 36 4.40 9.99 -18.71
CA GLY A 36 3.86 11.34 -18.59
C GLY A 36 2.78 11.46 -17.52
N THR A 37 2.02 12.56 -17.53
CA THR A 37 0.92 12.82 -16.59
C THR A 37 -0.14 11.72 -16.65
N GLN A 38 -0.53 11.20 -15.49
CA GLN A 38 -1.49 10.10 -15.34
C GLN A 38 -2.82 10.56 -14.72
N ASP A 39 -3.53 11.49 -15.40
CA ASP A 39 -4.83 12.01 -14.95
C ASP A 39 -5.98 11.08 -15.36
N HIS A 40 -5.93 9.83 -14.88
CA HIS A 40 -6.97 8.82 -15.18
C HIS A 40 -8.14 8.91 -14.20
N PRO A 41 -9.38 8.68 -14.65
CA PRO A 41 -10.49 8.49 -13.72
C PRO A 41 -10.26 7.21 -12.91
N MET A 42 -10.67 7.22 -11.64
CA MET A 42 -10.55 6.02 -10.79
C MET A 42 -11.33 4.84 -11.35
N LEU A 43 -12.56 5.09 -11.81
CA LEU A 43 -13.46 4.09 -12.35
C LEU A 43 -13.73 4.37 -13.83
N PRO A 44 -14.02 3.33 -14.64
CA PRO A 44 -14.40 3.53 -16.03
C PRO A 44 -15.62 4.45 -16.15
N ALA A 45 -15.48 5.57 -16.86
CA ALA A 45 -16.55 6.54 -17.08
C ALA A 45 -17.52 6.08 -18.20
N GLN A 46 -18.30 5.04 -17.92
CA GLN A 46 -19.19 4.38 -18.90
C GLN A 46 -20.65 4.31 -18.44
N GLY A 47 -21.03 4.99 -17.35
CA GLY A 47 -22.40 4.96 -16.81
C GLY A 47 -22.76 3.69 -16.05
N MET A 48 -21.77 2.81 -15.81
CA MET A 48 -21.90 1.55 -15.09
C MET A 48 -20.99 1.50 -13.84
N GLU A 49 -20.55 2.67 -13.36
CA GLU A 49 -19.62 2.83 -12.23
C GLU A 49 -20.17 2.14 -10.96
N TRP A 50 -21.49 2.18 -10.77
CA TRP A 50 -22.17 1.56 -9.64
C TRP A 50 -21.95 0.04 -9.55
N ILE A 51 -21.87 -0.68 -10.68
CA ILE A 51 -21.58 -2.12 -10.69
C ILE A 51 -20.18 -2.38 -10.14
N TYR A 52 -19.20 -1.57 -10.56
CA TYR A 52 -17.83 -1.69 -10.07
C TYR A 52 -17.77 -1.39 -8.57
N VAL A 53 -18.39 -0.29 -8.13
CA VAL A 53 -18.45 0.11 -6.72
C VAL A 53 -19.07 -1.00 -5.85
N ASP A 54 -20.20 -1.57 -6.26
CA ASP A 54 -20.87 -2.61 -5.47
C ASP A 54 -20.04 -3.90 -5.42
N ASN A 55 -19.38 -4.28 -6.51
CA ASN A 55 -18.44 -5.41 -6.52
C ASN A 55 -17.25 -5.15 -5.59
N TYR A 56 -16.64 -3.96 -5.65
CA TYR A 56 -15.53 -3.61 -4.77
C TYR A 56 -15.95 -3.54 -3.31
N ARG A 57 -17.16 -3.07 -3.00
CA ARG A 57 -17.71 -3.09 -1.65
C ARG A 57 -17.88 -4.53 -1.16
N HIS A 58 -18.38 -5.42 -2.01
CA HIS A 58 -18.49 -6.84 -1.67
C HIS A 58 -17.12 -7.44 -1.35
N ASP A 59 -16.12 -7.18 -2.18
CA ASP A 59 -14.76 -7.68 -1.98
C ASP A 59 -14.10 -7.10 -0.71
N ALA A 60 -14.33 -5.81 -0.41
CA ALA A 60 -13.87 -5.17 0.82
C ALA A 60 -14.41 -5.90 2.06
N GLU A 61 -15.72 -6.17 2.10
CA GLU A 61 -16.34 -6.90 3.20
C GLU A 61 -15.82 -8.34 3.32
N GLN A 62 -15.55 -9.03 2.20
CA GLN A 62 -14.93 -10.36 2.23
C GLN A 62 -13.52 -10.33 2.85
N TRP A 63 -12.71 -9.33 2.49
CA TRP A 63 -11.37 -9.18 3.06
C TRP A 63 -11.41 -8.80 4.54
N LYS A 64 -12.33 -7.93 4.94
CA LYS A 64 -12.57 -7.58 6.35
C LYS A 64 -12.93 -8.80 7.20
N VAL A 65 -13.86 -9.62 6.72
CA VAL A 65 -14.22 -10.89 7.39
C VAL A 65 -13.02 -11.84 7.45
N THR A 66 -12.29 -11.98 6.34
CA THR A 66 -11.11 -12.85 6.25
C THR A 66 -10.00 -12.39 7.19
N ASN A 67 -9.73 -11.09 7.26
CA ASN A 67 -8.72 -10.50 8.14
C ASN A 67 -9.14 -10.59 9.61
N GLY A 68 -10.42 -10.41 9.93
CA GLY A 68 -10.96 -10.67 11.26
C GLY A 68 -10.66 -12.10 11.71
N TYR A 69 -11.02 -13.09 10.89
CA TYR A 69 -10.73 -14.50 11.17
C TYR A 69 -9.22 -14.77 11.28
N ARG A 70 -8.41 -14.26 10.36
CA ARG A 70 -6.94 -14.43 10.39
C ARG A 70 -6.34 -13.82 11.65
N ASN A 71 -6.79 -12.63 12.05
CA ASN A 71 -6.33 -11.95 13.26
C ASN A 71 -6.64 -12.76 14.52
N GLU A 72 -7.88 -13.27 14.65
CA GLU A 72 -8.29 -14.13 15.76
C GLU A 72 -7.46 -15.42 15.87
N ASN A 73 -6.94 -15.92 14.74
CA ASN A 73 -6.15 -17.15 14.66
C ASN A 73 -4.62 -16.91 14.56
N GLY A 74 -4.15 -15.67 14.73
CA GLY A 74 -2.71 -15.34 14.65
C GLY A 74 -2.09 -15.53 13.26
N ALA A 75 -2.92 -15.52 12.21
CA ALA A 75 -2.55 -15.73 10.81
C ALA A 75 -2.73 -14.47 9.96
N LEU A 76 -2.86 -13.28 10.57
CA LEU A 76 -2.98 -12.01 9.86
C LEU A 76 -1.72 -11.75 9.04
N ALA A 77 -1.91 -11.34 7.79
CA ALA A 77 -0.83 -11.16 6.82
C ALA A 77 -1.10 -9.95 5.92
N TRP A 78 -0.02 -9.42 5.33
CA TRP A 78 -0.05 -8.17 4.57
C TRP A 78 -0.87 -8.23 3.29
N ASP A 79 -1.03 -9.41 2.68
CA ASP A 79 -1.87 -9.60 1.49
C ASP A 79 -3.31 -9.20 1.78
N GLY A 80 -3.87 -9.69 2.87
CA GLY A 80 -5.26 -9.42 3.24
C GLY A 80 -5.47 -7.98 3.68
N ILE A 81 -4.54 -7.42 4.48
CA ILE A 81 -4.63 -6.01 4.91
C ILE A 81 -4.59 -5.08 3.70
N LEU A 82 -3.65 -5.32 2.76
CA LEU A 82 -3.53 -4.47 1.57
C LEU A 82 -4.78 -4.57 0.67
N LEU A 83 -5.33 -5.77 0.49
CA LEU A 83 -6.51 -5.96 -0.34
C LEU A 83 -7.75 -5.33 0.28
N GLU A 84 -7.93 -5.41 1.60
CA GLU A 84 -9.03 -4.71 2.30
C GLU A 84 -9.02 -3.21 1.98
N GLU A 85 -7.90 -2.53 2.22
CA GLU A 85 -7.75 -1.09 2.00
C GLU A 85 -7.96 -0.69 0.53
N VAL A 86 -7.44 -1.48 -0.41
CA VAL A 86 -7.62 -1.22 -1.84
C VAL A 86 -9.10 -1.29 -2.22
N TYR A 87 -9.81 -2.31 -1.77
CA TYR A 87 -11.22 -2.47 -2.10
C TYR A 87 -12.11 -1.46 -1.38
N GLU A 88 -11.78 -1.07 -0.14
CA GLU A 88 -12.45 0.03 0.55
C GLU A 88 -12.31 1.35 -0.26
N ALA A 89 -11.09 1.70 -0.68
CA ALA A 89 -10.84 2.88 -1.51
C ALA A 89 -11.60 2.84 -2.85
N LEU A 90 -11.60 1.70 -3.54
CA LEU A 90 -12.29 1.54 -4.83
C LEU A 90 -13.82 1.59 -4.71
N SER A 91 -14.36 1.23 -3.55
CA SER A 91 -15.80 1.24 -3.26
C SER A 91 -16.33 2.59 -2.74
N GLU A 92 -15.45 3.50 -2.33
CA GLU A 92 -15.84 4.84 -1.87
C GLU A 92 -16.30 5.70 -3.06
N THR A 93 -17.43 6.37 -2.90
CA THR A 93 -18.10 7.19 -3.91
C THR A 93 -17.84 8.69 -3.75
N ASP A 94 -17.53 9.14 -2.54
CA ASP A 94 -17.13 10.50 -2.24
C ASP A 94 -15.65 10.71 -2.64
N PRO A 95 -15.33 11.63 -3.57
CA PRO A 95 -13.96 11.81 -4.03
C PRO A 95 -12.96 12.19 -2.93
N ALA A 96 -13.38 13.00 -1.94
CA ALA A 96 -12.49 13.46 -0.87
C ALA A 96 -12.21 12.34 0.12
N LYS A 97 -13.22 11.51 0.44
CA LYS A 97 -13.00 10.31 1.25
C LYS A 97 -12.16 9.28 0.52
N ARG A 98 -12.41 9.07 -0.77
CA ARG A 98 -11.62 8.16 -1.61
C ARG A 98 -10.14 8.57 -1.61
N GLU A 99 -9.83 9.86 -1.69
CA GLU A 99 -8.45 10.34 -1.56
C GLU A 99 -7.83 9.93 -0.22
N ALA A 100 -8.55 10.08 0.88
CA ALA A 100 -8.10 9.64 2.20
C ALA A 100 -7.87 8.12 2.27
N GLU A 101 -8.75 7.31 1.67
CA GLU A 101 -8.57 5.85 1.59
C GLU A 101 -7.34 5.47 0.74
N LEU A 102 -7.09 6.16 -0.39
CA LEU A 102 -5.88 5.93 -1.19
C LEU A 102 -4.59 6.27 -0.41
N VAL A 103 -4.64 7.27 0.46
CA VAL A 103 -3.52 7.57 1.38
C VAL A 103 -3.33 6.42 2.38
N GLN A 104 -4.40 5.80 2.88
CA GLN A 104 -4.32 4.62 3.75
C GLN A 104 -3.71 3.41 3.00
N VAL A 105 -4.14 3.15 1.77
CA VAL A 105 -3.51 2.13 0.88
C VAL A 105 -2.00 2.35 0.76
N ALA A 106 -1.58 3.60 0.47
CA ALA A 106 -0.17 3.93 0.37
C ALA A 106 0.58 3.72 1.69
N ALA A 107 -0.01 4.09 2.82
CA ALA A 107 0.55 3.89 4.14
C ALA A 107 0.73 2.39 4.48
N VAL A 108 -0.26 1.55 4.15
CA VAL A 108 -0.19 0.09 4.34
C VAL A 108 0.88 -0.54 3.47
N ALA A 109 1.02 -0.12 2.21
CA ALA A 109 2.10 -0.58 1.34
C ALA A 109 3.48 -0.21 1.90
N VAL A 110 3.66 1.02 2.41
CA VAL A 110 4.90 1.45 3.07
C VAL A 110 5.18 0.58 4.31
N ALA A 111 4.18 0.35 5.15
CA ALA A 111 4.32 -0.48 6.35
C ALA A 111 4.72 -1.93 6.03
N ALA A 112 4.15 -2.51 4.97
CA ALA A 112 4.49 -3.84 4.48
C ALA A 112 5.96 -3.91 4.00
N VAL A 113 6.46 -2.89 3.28
CA VAL A 113 7.87 -2.80 2.87
C VAL A 113 8.79 -2.75 4.09
N GLN A 114 8.49 -1.90 5.08
CA GLN A 114 9.29 -1.83 6.30
C GLN A 114 9.29 -3.17 7.05
N SER A 115 8.12 -3.82 7.14
CA SER A 115 8.01 -5.16 7.74
C SER A 115 8.89 -6.19 7.02
N SER A 116 8.87 -6.19 5.68
CA SER A 116 9.73 -7.03 4.85
C SER A 116 11.23 -6.74 5.03
N ARG A 117 11.63 -5.48 5.23
CA ARG A 117 13.04 -5.12 5.53
C ARG A 117 13.47 -5.63 6.90
N ARG A 118 12.64 -5.43 7.93
CA ARG A 118 12.89 -5.98 9.27
C ARG A 118 13.03 -7.50 9.24
N ALA A 119 12.14 -8.20 8.54
CA ALA A 119 12.19 -9.65 8.41
C ALA A 119 13.48 -10.15 7.74
N ARG A 120 14.11 -9.34 6.88
CA ARG A 120 15.38 -9.64 6.22
C ARG A 120 16.62 -9.12 6.96
N GLY A 121 16.45 -8.51 8.14
CA GLY A 121 17.55 -7.93 8.91
C GLY A 121 18.16 -6.66 8.31
N LEU A 122 17.42 -5.96 7.44
CA LEU A 122 17.83 -4.68 6.83
C LEU A 122 17.42 -3.48 7.70
N ALA A 123 17.42 -3.65 9.02
CA ALA A 123 16.90 -2.71 10.01
C ALA A 123 17.98 -1.85 10.64
#